data_AF-A0A2E1IFX7-F1
#
_entry.id   AF-A0A2E1IFX7-F1
#
_cell.length_a   1.000
_cell.length_b   1.000
_cell.length_c   1.000
_cell.angle_alpha   90.00
_cell.angle_beta   90.00
_cell.angle_gamma   90.00
#
_symmetry.space_group_name_H-M   'P 1'
#
loop_
_entity.id
_entity.type
_entity.pdbx_description
1 polymer ?
#
loop_
_entity_poly.entity_id
_entity_poly.type
_entity_poly.pdbx_seq_one_letter_code
_entity_poly.pdbx_strand_id
1 'polypeptide(L)'
;MKLIHIPTLCTLAAITLGQAPLHAADKAKTKPADKPVTQALITGTEAGWRPMTKDDFVNVNCQDDTWSFEGNLIKCTGKPVGVIRTKKMIKNLELVVEWKHKQYGGNSGVFLWATPDSIKRLEEGKGRLPAGIEVQVLDLGYAELYEKRHKKPSDWFT
;
A
#
# COMPACT_ATOMS: atom_id res chain seq x y z
N MET A 1 6.02 -35.54 -40.53
CA MET A 1 7.32 -36.08 -40.07
C MET A 1 8.41 -35.59 -41.02
N LYS A 2 9.18 -34.58 -40.61
CA LYS A 2 10.38 -34.08 -41.30
C LYS A 2 11.40 -33.77 -40.20
N LEU A 3 12.44 -34.58 -40.10
CA LEU A 3 13.57 -34.35 -39.19
C LEU A 3 14.53 -33.35 -39.84
N ILE A 4 14.86 -32.28 -39.13
CA ILE A 4 15.94 -31.35 -39.49
C ILE A 4 17.03 -31.55 -38.43
N HIS A 5 18.20 -32.00 -38.88
CA HIS A 5 19.38 -32.23 -38.05
C HIS A 5 20.10 -30.89 -37.80
N ILE A 6 20.22 -30.48 -36.55
CA ILE A 6 21.03 -29.35 -36.12
C ILE A 6 22.30 -29.94 -35.50
N PRO A 7 23.52 -29.67 -36.02
CA PRO A 7 24.72 -30.13 -35.37
C PRO A 7 25.03 -29.25 -34.16
N THR A 8 25.12 -29.88 -33.00
CA THR A 8 25.56 -29.29 -31.73
C THR A 8 27.03 -28.88 -31.85
N LEU A 9 27.29 -27.57 -31.88
CA LEU A 9 28.65 -27.03 -31.77
C LEU A 9 29.01 -26.91 -30.28
N CYS A 10 29.70 -27.92 -29.76
CA CYS A 10 30.30 -27.89 -28.42
C CYS A 10 31.52 -26.96 -28.44
N THR A 11 31.38 -25.74 -27.96
CA THR A 11 32.52 -24.88 -27.62
C THR A 11 33.13 -25.35 -26.29
N LEU A 12 34.31 -25.98 -26.35
CA LEU A 12 35.17 -26.15 -25.17
C LEU A 12 35.70 -24.76 -24.76
N ALA A 13 35.26 -24.26 -23.61
CA ALA A 13 35.94 -23.15 -22.94
C ALA A 13 37.13 -23.73 -22.15
N ALA A 14 38.34 -23.45 -22.62
CA ALA A 14 39.56 -23.72 -21.86
C ALA A 14 39.66 -22.71 -20.70
N ILE A 15 39.47 -23.17 -19.46
CA ILE A 15 39.73 -22.36 -18.27
C ILE A 15 41.23 -22.42 -17.98
N THR A 16 41.95 -21.37 -18.35
CA THR A 16 43.32 -21.14 -17.87
C THR A 16 43.25 -20.62 -16.44
N LEU A 17 43.67 -21.44 -15.47
CA LEU A 17 43.93 -21.03 -14.10
C LEU A 17 45.18 -20.13 -14.07
N GLY A 18 44.98 -18.83 -14.21
CA GLY A 18 46.02 -17.84 -13.90
C GLY A 18 46.20 -17.71 -12.39
N GLN A 19 47.36 -18.08 -11.87
CA GLN A 19 47.76 -17.74 -10.51
C GLN A 19 48.12 -16.25 -10.47
N ALA A 20 47.22 -15.43 -9.93
CA ALA A 20 47.56 -14.07 -9.53
C ALA A 20 48.30 -14.10 -8.19
N PRO A 21 49.37 -13.30 -8.00
CA PRO A 21 50.08 -13.23 -6.74
C PRO A 21 49.17 -12.69 -5.64
N LEU A 22 49.01 -13.48 -4.57
CA LEU A 22 48.62 -12.94 -3.27
C LEU A 22 49.69 -11.92 -2.88
N HIS A 23 49.35 -10.63 -2.82
CA HIS A 23 49.80 -9.64 -1.84
C HIS A 23 49.37 -8.23 -2.27
N ALA A 24 48.16 -7.87 -1.91
CA ALA A 24 47.84 -6.51 -1.48
C ALA A 24 46.97 -6.66 -0.24
N ALA A 25 47.52 -6.32 0.92
CA ALA A 25 46.73 -6.18 2.13
C ALA A 25 45.79 -4.99 1.91
N ASP A 26 44.57 -5.26 1.43
CA ASP A 26 43.49 -4.31 1.56
C ASP A 26 43.33 -4.02 3.04
N LYS A 27 43.73 -2.80 3.44
CA LYS A 27 43.35 -2.26 4.74
C LYS A 27 41.84 -2.22 4.75
N ALA A 28 41.22 -3.26 5.30
CA ALA A 28 39.82 -3.26 5.64
C ALA A 28 39.58 -2.02 6.49
N LYS A 29 38.94 -1.00 5.90
CA LYS A 29 38.39 0.10 6.67
C LYS A 29 37.35 -0.53 7.58
N THR A 30 37.68 -0.67 8.86
CA THR A 30 36.75 -1.08 9.88
C THR A 30 35.57 -0.12 9.84
N LYS A 31 34.42 -0.64 9.39
CA LYS A 31 33.14 0.07 9.47
C LYS A 31 32.94 0.44 10.95
N PRO A 32 32.65 1.70 11.30
CA PRO A 32 32.34 2.06 12.68
C PRO A 32 31.23 1.15 13.19
N ALA A 33 31.36 0.65 14.42
CA ALA A 33 30.31 -0.14 15.04
C ALA A 33 29.02 0.69 15.06
N ASP A 34 27.99 0.21 14.37
CA ASP A 34 26.70 0.89 14.28
C ASP A 34 26.13 1.04 15.70
N LYS A 35 25.72 2.26 16.08
CA LYS A 35 25.11 2.53 17.39
C LYS A 35 23.92 1.58 17.60
N PRO A 36 23.65 1.11 18.83
CA PRO A 36 22.50 0.24 19.08
C PRO A 36 21.21 0.92 18.61
N VAL A 37 20.43 0.23 17.80
CA VAL A 37 19.11 0.68 17.36
C VAL A 37 18.19 0.68 18.58
N THR A 38 17.79 1.86 19.05
CA THR A 38 16.97 2.02 20.25
C THR A 38 15.47 2.01 19.95
N GLN A 39 15.07 2.22 18.70
CA GLN A 39 13.67 2.28 18.25
C GLN A 39 13.55 1.80 16.80
N ALA A 40 12.41 1.18 16.47
CA ALA A 40 12.01 0.90 15.09
C ALA A 40 10.98 1.95 14.65
N LEU A 41 11.33 2.77 13.66
CA LEU A 41 10.44 3.77 13.08
C LEU A 41 10.22 3.43 11.60
N ILE A 42 8.97 3.53 11.14
CA ILE A 42 8.61 3.44 9.73
C ILE A 42 7.97 4.77 9.35
N THR A 43 8.71 5.60 8.63
CA THR A 43 8.31 6.95 8.21
C THR A 43 7.74 6.97 6.79
N GLY A 44 7.88 5.87 6.03
CA GLY A 44 7.52 5.82 4.62
C GLY A 44 8.53 6.52 3.71
N THR A 45 9.71 6.88 4.24
CA THR A 45 10.82 7.50 3.50
C THR A 45 12.04 6.59 3.39
N GLU A 46 11.98 5.42 4.00
CA GLU A 46 13.05 4.43 3.99
C GLU A 46 13.25 3.85 2.57
N ALA A 47 14.39 3.20 2.33
CA ALA A 47 14.69 2.60 1.03
C ALA A 47 13.62 1.56 0.63
N GLY A 48 13.09 1.69 -0.59
CA GLY A 48 12.04 0.81 -1.12
C GLY A 48 10.61 1.32 -0.91
N TRP A 49 10.42 2.32 -0.05
CA TRP A 49 9.14 3.02 0.06
C TRP A 49 8.94 3.97 -1.13
N ARG A 50 7.68 4.15 -1.53
CA ARG A 50 7.29 5.13 -2.53
C ARG A 50 5.98 5.81 -2.12
N PRO A 51 5.77 7.09 -2.47
CA PRO A 51 4.48 7.72 -2.27
C PRO A 51 3.43 7.06 -3.18
N MET A 52 2.20 6.99 -2.67
CA MET A 52 1.03 6.71 -3.50
C MET A 52 0.44 8.03 -4.00
N THR A 53 0.10 8.08 -5.28
CA THR A 53 -0.40 9.29 -5.96
C THR A 53 -1.70 8.99 -6.69
N LYS A 54 -2.30 10.00 -7.33
CA LYS A 54 -3.50 9.83 -8.16
C LYS A 54 -3.37 8.67 -9.16
N ASP A 55 -2.18 8.47 -9.73
CA ASP A 55 -1.95 7.44 -10.74
C ASP A 55 -1.98 6.01 -10.20
N ASP A 56 -1.99 5.82 -8.88
CA ASP A 56 -2.10 4.50 -8.27
C ASP A 56 -3.56 4.06 -8.09
N PHE A 57 -4.52 4.98 -8.18
CA PHE A 57 -5.91 4.73 -7.82
C PHE A 57 -6.87 4.83 -9.01
N VAL A 58 -8.03 4.20 -8.84
CA VAL A 58 -9.21 4.35 -9.69
C VAL A 58 -10.44 4.57 -8.83
N ASN A 59 -11.35 5.40 -9.32
CA ASN A 59 -12.67 5.57 -8.75
C ASN A 59 -13.47 4.25 -8.89
N VAL A 60 -14.28 3.93 -7.87
CA VAL A 60 -15.17 2.76 -7.87
C VAL A 60 -16.63 3.21 -7.95
N ASN A 61 -17.08 4.00 -6.99
CA ASN A 61 -18.49 4.38 -6.85
C ASN A 61 -18.69 5.83 -6.34
N CYS A 62 -17.72 6.70 -6.58
CA CYS A 62 -17.79 8.12 -6.21
C CYS A 62 -18.13 9.01 -7.42
N GLN A 63 -18.41 10.28 -7.14
CA GLN A 63 -18.48 11.33 -8.17
C GLN A 63 -17.07 11.85 -8.48
N ASP A 64 -16.92 12.52 -9.62
CA ASP A 64 -15.62 13.02 -10.10
C ASP A 64 -14.96 14.03 -9.13
N ASP A 65 -15.77 14.73 -8.33
CA ASP A 65 -15.33 15.73 -7.35
C ASP A 65 -15.19 15.18 -5.91
N THR A 66 -15.49 13.89 -5.69
CA THR A 66 -15.42 13.30 -4.36
C THR A 66 -14.00 13.21 -3.83
N TRP A 67 -13.03 12.96 -4.74
CA TRP A 67 -11.62 12.76 -4.41
C TRP A 67 -10.74 13.76 -5.15
N SER A 68 -9.85 14.42 -4.42
CA SER A 68 -8.82 15.28 -4.99
C SER A 68 -7.43 14.93 -4.47
N PHE A 69 -6.42 15.23 -5.27
CA PHE A 69 -5.03 14.83 -5.03
C PHE A 69 -4.13 16.05 -5.16
N GLU A 70 -3.25 16.24 -4.17
CA GLU A 70 -2.20 17.25 -4.16
C GLU A 70 -0.87 16.55 -3.82
N GLY A 71 -0.15 16.09 -4.85
CA GLY A 71 0.99 15.20 -4.68
C GLY A 71 0.57 13.85 -4.09
N ASN A 72 1.02 13.55 -2.87
CA ASN A 72 0.65 12.36 -2.09
C ASN A 72 -0.46 12.64 -1.05
N LEU A 73 -0.97 13.88 -0.95
CA LEU A 73 -2.11 14.19 -0.11
C LEU A 73 -3.40 13.85 -0.86
N ILE A 74 -4.19 12.94 -0.27
CA ILE A 74 -5.50 12.53 -0.77
C ILE A 74 -6.58 13.19 0.08
N LYS A 75 -7.52 13.90 -0.55
CA LYS A 75 -8.64 14.55 0.13
C LYS A 75 -9.95 13.91 -0.35
N CYS A 76 -10.87 13.68 0.58
CA CYS A 76 -12.20 13.14 0.31
C CYS A 76 -13.27 14.07 0.86
N THR A 77 -14.31 14.36 0.07
CA THR A 77 -15.47 15.14 0.52
C THR A 77 -16.46 14.31 1.34
N GLY A 78 -16.40 12.98 1.21
CA GLY A 78 -17.36 12.02 1.80
C GLY A 78 -18.73 12.03 1.12
N LYS A 79 -18.86 12.69 -0.05
CA LYS A 79 -20.14 12.89 -0.74
C LYS A 79 -20.02 12.48 -2.22
N PRO A 80 -20.63 11.36 -2.63
CA PRO A 80 -21.29 10.35 -1.80
C PRO A 80 -20.27 9.57 -0.95
N VAL A 81 -20.78 8.74 -0.04
CA VAL A 81 -19.94 7.71 0.60
C VAL A 81 -19.60 6.66 -0.44
N GLY A 82 -18.30 6.49 -0.68
CA GLY A 82 -17.75 5.52 -1.61
C GLY A 82 -16.25 5.41 -1.45
N VAL A 83 -15.61 4.66 -2.35
CA VAL A 83 -14.19 4.33 -2.27
C VAL A 83 -13.46 4.56 -3.59
N ILE A 84 -12.17 4.81 -3.47
CA ILE A 84 -11.19 4.57 -4.53
C ILE A 84 -10.46 3.26 -4.22
N ARG A 85 -9.91 2.59 -5.24
CA ARG A 85 -9.07 1.40 -5.06
C ARG A 85 -7.76 1.53 -5.82
N THR A 86 -6.76 0.74 -5.45
CA THR A 86 -5.55 0.62 -6.26
C THR A 86 -5.87 0.03 -7.64
N LYS A 87 -5.14 0.48 -8.66
CA LYS A 87 -5.24 -0.08 -10.03
C LYS A 87 -4.89 -1.56 -10.06
N LYS A 88 -3.89 -1.96 -9.28
CA LYS A 88 -3.38 -3.34 -9.19
C LYS A 88 -3.84 -3.99 -7.89
N MET A 89 -4.14 -5.28 -7.96
CA MET A 89 -4.29 -6.11 -6.76
C MET A 89 -2.93 -6.30 -6.09
N ILE A 90 -2.90 -6.13 -4.77
CA ILE A 90 -1.69 -6.27 -3.95
C ILE A 90 -1.94 -7.40 -2.96
N LYS A 91 -1.06 -8.39 -2.96
CA LYS A 91 -1.15 -9.55 -2.06
C LYS A 91 -0.50 -9.25 -0.72
N ASN A 92 0.79 -8.94 -0.75
CA ASN A 92 1.60 -8.58 0.41
C ASN A 92 1.95 -7.10 0.32
N LEU A 93 1.79 -6.37 1.42
CA LEU A 93 2.09 -4.95 1.49
C LEU A 93 2.58 -4.55 2.88
N GLU A 94 3.39 -3.51 2.89
CA GLU A 94 3.57 -2.62 4.02
C GLU A 94 2.99 -1.27 3.61
N LEU A 95 2.18 -0.67 4.49
CA LEU A 95 1.47 0.57 4.20
C LEU A 95 1.53 1.49 5.40
N VAL A 96 1.98 2.72 5.17
CA VAL A 96 1.93 3.82 6.13
C VAL A 96 0.95 4.84 5.61
N VAL A 97 -0.04 5.19 6.44
CA VAL A 97 -1.02 6.24 6.14
C VAL A 97 -1.09 7.16 7.34
N GLU A 98 -0.77 8.43 7.10
CA GLU A 98 -1.11 9.51 8.02
C GLU A 98 -2.47 10.07 7.64
N TRP A 99 -3.31 10.34 8.64
CA TRP A 99 -4.68 10.78 8.40
C TRP A 99 -5.10 11.89 9.36
N LYS A 100 -6.09 12.68 8.95
CA LYS A 100 -6.79 13.62 9.81
C LYS A 100 -8.21 13.84 9.31
N HIS A 101 -9.16 13.91 10.24
CA HIS A 101 -10.53 14.35 9.93
C HIS A 101 -10.59 15.88 9.89
N LYS A 102 -11.44 16.42 9.01
CA LYS A 102 -11.70 17.87 8.89
C LYS A 102 -13.06 18.26 9.49
N GLN A 103 -13.79 17.30 10.00
CA GLN A 103 -15.11 17.44 10.61
C GLN A 103 -15.13 16.63 11.91
N TYR A 104 -15.77 17.18 12.94
CA TYR A 104 -16.00 16.49 14.20
C TYR A 104 -16.89 15.26 13.96
N GLY A 105 -16.52 14.11 14.53
CA GLY A 105 -17.17 12.83 14.26
C GLY A 105 -16.95 12.34 12.83
N GLY A 106 -15.80 12.64 12.21
CA GLY A 106 -15.41 12.08 10.93
C GLY A 106 -15.30 10.55 10.98
N ASN A 107 -15.70 9.89 9.89
CA ASN A 107 -15.65 8.44 9.73
C ASN A 107 -15.09 8.09 8.35
N SER A 108 -14.02 7.32 8.33
CA SER A 108 -13.37 6.80 7.14
C SER A 108 -12.73 5.44 7.46
N GLY A 109 -12.06 4.84 6.49
CA GLY A 109 -11.35 3.59 6.67
C GLY A 109 -10.44 3.27 5.49
N VAL A 110 -9.48 2.38 5.73
CA VAL A 110 -8.66 1.76 4.68
C VAL A 110 -9.08 0.31 4.56
N PHE A 111 -9.59 -0.07 3.39
CA PHE A 111 -9.97 -1.46 3.12
C PHE A 111 -8.81 -2.24 2.55
N LEU A 112 -8.41 -3.32 3.23
CA LEU A 112 -7.43 -4.29 2.81
C LEU A 112 -8.11 -5.52 2.22
N TRP A 113 -7.56 -5.99 1.10
CA TRP A 113 -8.02 -7.19 0.41
C TRP A 113 -9.52 -7.19 0.09
N ALA A 114 -10.03 -6.03 -0.37
CA ALA A 114 -11.38 -5.93 -0.90
C ALA A 114 -11.61 -6.96 -2.02
N THR A 115 -12.68 -7.75 -1.92
CA THR A 115 -12.92 -8.85 -2.87
C THR A 115 -13.35 -8.31 -4.24
N PRO A 116 -12.91 -8.92 -5.37
CA PRO A 116 -13.31 -8.48 -6.71
C PRO A 116 -14.83 -8.39 -6.90
N ASP A 117 -15.58 -9.37 -6.39
CA ASP A 117 -17.05 -9.39 -6.47
C ASP A 117 -17.69 -8.23 -5.72
N SER A 118 -17.14 -7.85 -4.56
CA SER A 118 -17.65 -6.71 -3.80
C SER A 118 -17.42 -5.39 -4.54
N ILE A 119 -16.24 -5.22 -5.16
CA ILE A 119 -15.92 -4.04 -5.98
C ILE A 119 -16.85 -3.97 -7.19
N LYS A 120 -17.02 -5.07 -7.91
CA LYS A 120 -17.93 -5.14 -9.07
C LYS A 120 -19.36 -4.76 -8.69
N ARG A 121 -19.85 -5.21 -7.54
CA ARG A 121 -21.17 -4.80 -7.03
C ARG A 121 -21.25 -3.29 -6.76
N LEU A 122 -20.20 -2.68 -6.19
CA LEU A 122 -20.17 -1.23 -5.97
C LEU A 122 -20.18 -0.45 -7.29
N GLU A 123 -19.43 -0.89 -8.29
CA GLU A 123 -19.41 -0.31 -9.64
C GLU A 123 -20.79 -0.41 -10.31
N GLU A 124 -21.57 -1.45 -10.01
CA GLU A 124 -22.96 -1.61 -10.43
C GLU A 124 -23.97 -0.80 -9.59
N GLY A 125 -23.50 0.03 -8.64
CA GLY A 125 -24.35 0.80 -7.73
C GLY A 125 -25.03 -0.04 -6.64
N LYS A 126 -24.58 -1.28 -6.42
CA LYS A 126 -25.15 -2.22 -5.45
C LYS A 126 -24.31 -2.23 -4.17
N GLY A 127 -24.68 -1.38 -3.22
CA GLY A 127 -24.02 -1.24 -1.92
C GLY A 127 -23.24 0.06 -1.79
N ARG A 128 -22.52 0.22 -0.68
CA ARG A 128 -21.80 1.47 -0.35
C ARG A 128 -20.31 1.27 -0.10
N LEU A 129 -19.94 0.19 0.58
CA LEU A 129 -18.57 -0.13 0.99
C LEU A 129 -18.20 -1.56 0.55
N PRO A 130 -16.91 -1.83 0.29
CA PRO A 130 -16.47 -3.14 -0.18
C PRO A 130 -16.44 -4.16 0.97
N ALA A 131 -16.36 -5.44 0.62
CA ALA A 131 -16.11 -6.51 1.58
C ALA A 131 -14.61 -6.78 1.66
N GLY A 132 -14.04 -6.71 2.85
CA GLY A 132 -12.61 -6.89 3.12
C GLY A 132 -12.31 -6.62 4.60
N ILE A 133 -11.03 -6.53 4.95
CA ILE A 133 -10.63 -6.06 6.28
C ILE A 133 -10.63 -4.54 6.26
N GLU A 134 -11.40 -3.91 7.15
CA GLU A 134 -11.38 -2.46 7.32
C GLU A 134 -10.45 -2.08 8.47
N VAL A 135 -9.43 -1.28 8.17
CA VAL A 135 -8.66 -0.56 9.18
C VAL A 135 -9.39 0.75 9.43
N GLN A 136 -10.09 0.80 10.55
CA GLN A 136 -11.00 1.89 10.90
C GLN A 136 -10.25 3.21 11.15
N VAL A 137 -10.77 4.31 10.60
CA VAL A 137 -10.29 5.67 10.84
C VAL A 137 -11.44 6.52 11.34
N LEU A 138 -11.63 6.53 12.66
CA LEU A 138 -12.80 7.14 13.30
C LEU A 138 -12.40 8.26 14.27
N ASP A 139 -13.08 9.40 14.18
CA ASP A 139 -13.00 10.44 15.19
C ASP A 139 -13.82 10.02 16.43
N LEU A 140 -13.28 10.23 17.63
CA LEU A 140 -13.95 9.88 18.89
C LEU A 140 -15.30 10.61 19.06
N GLY A 141 -15.46 11.78 18.46
CA GLY A 141 -16.73 12.51 18.43
C GLY A 141 -17.85 11.78 17.69
N TYR A 142 -17.54 10.74 16.92
CA TYR A 142 -18.53 9.92 16.23
C TYR A 142 -19.49 9.25 17.22
N ALA A 143 -18.98 8.79 18.37
CA ALA A 143 -19.79 8.19 19.44
C ALA A 143 -20.90 9.15 19.88
N GLU A 144 -20.54 10.40 20.21
CA GLU A 144 -21.51 11.41 20.61
C GLU A 144 -22.56 11.70 19.53
N LEU A 145 -22.13 11.81 18.27
CA LEU A 145 -23.05 12.05 17.16
C LEU A 145 -24.00 10.87 16.94
N TYR A 146 -23.51 9.65 17.11
CA TYR A 146 -24.31 8.43 17.03
C TYR A 146 -25.40 8.43 18.10
N GLU A 147 -25.05 8.64 19.37
CA GLU A 147 -26.01 8.64 20.48
C GLU A 147 -27.06 9.75 20.31
N LYS A 148 -26.62 10.97 19.93
CA LYS A 148 -27.51 12.10 19.69
C LYS A 148 -28.53 11.79 18.59
N ARG A 149 -28.11 11.11 17.52
CA ARG A 149 -28.93 10.75 16.36
C ARG A 149 -29.87 9.58 16.65
N HIS A 150 -29.36 8.52 17.24
CA HIS A 150 -30.08 7.25 17.40
C HIS A 150 -30.78 7.11 18.75
N LYS A 151 -30.53 8.02 19.70
CA LYS A 151 -31.07 8.00 21.08
C LYS A 151 -30.77 6.68 21.79
N LYS A 152 -29.60 6.12 21.52
CA LYS A 152 -29.11 4.85 22.08
C LYS A 152 -27.64 5.01 22.48
N PRO A 153 -27.19 4.36 23.58
CA PRO A 153 -25.79 4.37 23.97
C PRO A 153 -24.88 3.83 22.86
N SER A 154 -23.68 4.36 22.83
CA SER A 154 -22.57 3.92 22.01
C SER A 154 -21.78 2.85 22.77
N ASP A 155 -21.40 1.76 22.11
CA ASP A 155 -20.78 0.59 22.72
C ASP A 155 -19.45 0.17 22.08
N TRP A 156 -19.27 0.39 20.78
CA TRP A 156 -18.07 -0.07 20.03
C TRP A 156 -17.34 1.02 19.24
N PHE A 157 -17.52 2.30 19.58
CA PHE A 157 -16.84 3.41 18.89
C PHE A 157 -15.48 3.81 19.51
N THR A 158 -14.97 3.02 20.46
CA THR A 158 -13.61 3.07 21.02
C THR A 158 -13.16 1.69 21.46
#